data_AF-U2S8G7-F1
#
_entry.id   AF-U2S8G7-F1
#
_cell.length_a   1.000
_cell.length_b   1.000
_cell.length_c   1.000
_cell.angle_alpha   90.00
_cell.angle_beta   90.00
_cell.angle_gamma   90.00
#
_symmetry.space_group_name_H-M   'P 1'
#
loop_
_entity.id
_entity.type
_entity.pdbx_description
1 polymer ?
#
loop_
_entity_poly.entity_id
_entity_poly.type
_entity_poly.pdbx_seq_one_letter_code
_entity_poly.pdbx_strand_id
1 'polypeptide(L)'
;PPVRAPGRYILEPDPAVSRAGASAAIAPGLWRLAERVAYLSCDEPVHGPLADCFEVLEELDAGPAALRAWVRAHRVGVLEIKKRALDLDPAQLRRRLRPSGPNRATLLLSPTTGGARAFVVRRLERPAP
;
A
#
# COMPACT_ATOMS: atom_id res chain seq x y z
N PRO A 1 -5.22 13.93 10.22
CA PRO A 1 -5.65 13.89 8.80
C PRO A 1 -7.09 13.37 8.64
N PRO A 2 -7.87 13.92 7.70
CA PRO A 2 -9.21 13.41 7.37
C PRO A 2 -9.15 11.98 6.81
N VAL A 3 -10.30 11.32 6.69
CA VAL A 3 -10.44 9.98 6.09
C VAL A 3 -11.17 10.10 4.76
N ARG A 4 -10.62 9.51 3.68
CA ARG A 4 -11.20 9.54 2.33
C ARG A 4 -10.87 8.26 1.58
N ALA A 5 -11.47 8.09 0.40
CA ALA A 5 -11.06 7.05 -0.55
C ALA A 5 -9.58 7.21 -0.95
N PRO A 6 -8.91 6.13 -1.41
CA PRO A 6 -7.56 6.20 -1.94
C PRO A 6 -7.45 7.19 -3.11
N GLY A 7 -6.38 7.99 -3.11
CA GLY A 7 -5.96 8.81 -4.26
C GLY A 7 -5.02 8.04 -5.18
N ARG A 8 -4.29 8.79 -6.02
CA ARG A 8 -3.31 8.20 -6.97
C ARG A 8 -2.09 7.60 -6.28
N TYR A 9 -1.74 8.08 -5.09
CA TYR A 9 -0.59 7.62 -4.33
C TYR A 9 -0.97 7.20 -2.91
N ILE A 10 -0.30 6.16 -2.42
CA ILE A 10 -0.34 5.73 -1.02
C ILE A 10 1.04 5.94 -0.43
N LEU A 11 1.09 6.54 0.74
CA LEU A 11 2.33 6.79 1.47
C LEU A 11 2.40 5.87 2.68
N GLU A 12 3.58 5.27 2.89
CA GLU A 12 3.95 4.61 4.14
C GLU A 12 4.87 5.55 4.93
N PRO A 13 4.35 6.26 5.95
CA PRO A 13 5.17 7.17 6.76
C PRO A 13 6.30 6.42 7.45
N ASP A 14 7.42 7.13 7.65
CA ASP A 14 8.46 6.67 8.56
C ASP A 14 7.85 6.40 9.96
N PRO A 15 8.28 5.32 10.66
CA PRO A 15 7.76 5.02 11.99
C PRO A 15 7.86 6.17 13.00
N ALA A 16 8.88 7.02 12.93
CA ALA A 16 9.01 8.20 13.79
C ALA A 16 7.94 9.25 13.47
N VAL A 17 7.71 9.51 12.18
CA VAL A 17 6.65 10.44 11.73
C VAL A 17 5.27 9.95 12.16
N SER A 18 5.00 8.64 12.01
CA SER A 18 3.74 8.04 12.44
C SER A 18 3.53 8.15 13.96
N ARG A 19 4.58 7.96 14.77
CA ARG A 19 4.49 8.07 16.24
C ARG A 19 4.33 9.52 16.70
N ALA A 20 4.98 10.46 16.02
CA ALA A 20 4.88 11.88 16.32
C ALA A 20 3.56 12.53 15.86
N GLY A 21 2.73 11.81 15.08
CA GLY A 21 1.55 12.40 14.45
C GLY A 21 1.88 13.46 13.40
N ALA A 22 3.13 13.54 12.96
CA ALA A 22 3.69 14.63 12.16
C ALA A 22 3.45 14.45 10.65
N SER A 23 2.29 13.92 10.27
CA SER A 23 1.93 13.68 8.86
C SER A 23 2.05 14.92 7.97
N ALA A 24 1.78 16.11 8.50
CA ALA A 24 1.94 17.38 7.77
C ALA A 24 3.40 17.70 7.40
N ALA A 25 4.39 17.09 8.06
CA ALA A 25 5.80 17.23 7.72
C ALA A 25 6.18 16.46 6.45
N ILE A 26 5.39 15.45 6.06
CA ILE A 26 5.57 14.74 4.78
C ILE A 26 5.10 15.64 3.63
N ALA A 27 3.84 16.07 3.72
CA ALA A 27 3.22 17.02 2.82
C ALA A 27 1.94 17.57 3.46
N PRO A 28 1.50 18.79 3.11
CA PRO A 28 0.18 19.28 3.50
C PRO A 28 -0.92 18.51 2.75
N GLY A 29 -2.14 18.51 3.31
CA GLY A 29 -3.33 18.01 2.60
C GLY A 29 -3.45 16.48 2.51
N LEU A 30 -2.53 15.70 3.09
CA LEU A 30 -2.63 14.25 3.15
C LEU A 30 -3.89 13.79 3.92
N TRP A 31 -4.45 12.64 3.53
CA TRP A 31 -5.55 11.98 4.25
C TRP A 31 -5.22 10.51 4.54
N ARG A 32 -5.99 9.90 5.43
CA ARG A 32 -5.90 8.47 5.76
C ARG A 32 -6.93 7.67 4.96
N LEU A 33 -6.64 6.40 4.70
CA LEU A 33 -7.58 5.48 4.05
C LEU A 33 -8.71 5.04 4.99
N ALA A 34 -8.45 5.02 6.31
CA ALA A 34 -9.38 4.66 7.37
C ALA A 34 -8.99 5.32 8.71
N GLU A 35 -9.86 5.31 9.71
CA GLU A 35 -9.62 5.98 10.99
C GLU A 35 -8.40 5.46 11.77
N ARG A 36 -8.09 4.17 11.67
CA ARG A 36 -7.04 3.51 12.46
C ARG A 36 -5.93 2.91 11.60
N VAL A 37 -5.71 3.46 10.41
CA VAL A 37 -4.61 3.06 9.53
C VAL A 37 -3.56 4.17 9.40
N ALA A 38 -2.29 3.79 9.44
CA ALA A 38 -1.16 4.70 9.30
C ALA A 38 -0.82 5.04 7.85
N TYR A 39 -1.38 4.33 6.86
CA TYR A 39 -1.23 4.73 5.47
C TYR A 39 -1.90 6.07 5.22
N LEU A 40 -1.17 6.95 4.54
CA LEU A 40 -1.67 8.21 4.03
C LEU A 40 -1.87 8.11 2.53
N SER A 41 -2.57 9.07 1.94
CA SER A 41 -2.81 9.13 0.50
C SER A 41 -2.88 10.57 0.01
N CYS A 42 -2.58 10.74 -1.27
CA CYS A 42 -2.54 12.00 -2.00
C CYS A 42 -2.74 11.78 -3.50
N ASP A 43 -3.01 12.86 -4.22
CA ASP A 43 -3.18 12.83 -5.68
C ASP A 43 -1.91 13.18 -6.45
N GLU A 44 -0.94 13.83 -5.79
CA GLU A 44 0.37 14.18 -6.34
C GLU A 44 1.48 13.35 -5.68
N PRO A 45 2.55 13.02 -6.40
CA PRO A 45 3.64 12.23 -5.86
C PRO A 45 4.40 13.02 -4.79
N VAL A 46 4.72 12.36 -3.67
CA VAL A 46 5.61 12.90 -2.65
C VAL A 46 6.98 12.22 -2.75
N HIS A 47 8.03 13.04 -2.77
CA HIS A 47 9.42 12.58 -2.70
C HIS A 47 10.08 13.07 -1.42
N GLY A 48 10.87 12.23 -0.79
CA GLY A 48 11.63 12.59 0.41
C GLY A 48 11.84 11.41 1.36
N PRO A 49 12.54 11.65 2.48
CA PRO A 49 12.92 10.60 3.41
C PRO A 49 11.80 10.21 4.38
N LEU A 50 10.79 11.07 4.55
CA LEU A 50 9.78 10.96 5.61
C LEU A 50 8.66 9.94 5.34
N ALA A 51 8.57 9.43 4.11
CA ALA A 51 7.65 8.37 3.73
C ALA A 51 8.15 7.63 2.48
N ASP A 52 7.87 6.33 2.40
CA ASP A 52 7.87 5.64 1.10
C ASP A 52 6.61 6.05 0.34
N CYS A 53 6.76 6.42 -0.94
CA CYS A 53 5.65 6.78 -1.82
C CYS A 53 5.39 5.66 -2.84
N PHE A 54 4.11 5.28 -2.98
CA PHE A 54 3.66 4.23 -3.86
C PHE A 54 2.58 4.75 -4.79
N GLU A 55 2.79 4.65 -6.09
CA GLU A 55 1.74 4.90 -7.08
C GLU A 55 0.79 3.70 -7.15
N VAL A 56 -0.51 3.96 -7.08
CA VAL A 56 -1.55 2.94 -7.22
C VAL A 56 -1.76 2.67 -8.70
N LEU A 57 -1.51 1.42 -9.10
CA LEU A 57 -1.72 0.95 -10.47
C LEU A 57 -3.10 0.29 -10.63
N GLU A 58 -3.54 -0.42 -9.59
CA GLU A 58 -4.82 -1.13 -9.59
C GLU A 58 -5.31 -1.33 -8.14
N GLU A 59 -6.63 -1.31 -7.95
CA GLU A 59 -7.29 -1.61 -6.68
C GLU A 59 -8.11 -2.90 -6.79
N LEU A 60 -7.89 -3.81 -5.85
CA LEU A 60 -8.47 -5.15 -5.80
C LEU A 60 -9.20 -5.39 -4.48
N ASP A 61 -10.12 -6.36 -4.47
CA ASP A 61 -10.57 -6.96 -3.21
C ASP A 61 -9.41 -7.61 -2.46
N ALA A 62 -9.34 -7.43 -1.14
CA ALA A 62 -8.32 -8.07 -0.30
C ALA A 62 -8.51 -9.59 -0.12
N GLY A 63 -9.55 -10.17 -0.73
CA GLY A 63 -9.89 -11.59 -0.64
C GLY A 63 -8.86 -12.49 -1.35
N PRO A 64 -8.46 -13.63 -0.76
CA PRO A 64 -7.44 -14.52 -1.36
C PRO A 64 -7.76 -15.01 -2.77
N ALA A 65 -9.04 -15.14 -3.14
CA ALA A 65 -9.45 -15.56 -4.48
C ALA A 65 -9.12 -14.51 -5.54
N ALA A 66 -9.50 -13.25 -5.30
CA ALA A 66 -9.22 -12.13 -6.20
C ALA A 66 -7.70 -11.92 -6.37
N LEU A 67 -6.98 -11.91 -5.25
CA LEU A 67 -5.52 -11.76 -5.26
C LEU A 67 -4.81 -12.89 -6.00
N ARG A 68 -5.26 -14.15 -5.83
CA ARG A 68 -4.67 -15.31 -6.50
C ARG A 68 -4.94 -15.29 -8.00
N ALA A 69 -6.16 -14.90 -8.40
CA ALA A 69 -6.51 -14.73 -9.80
C ALA A 69 -5.62 -13.67 -10.45
N TRP A 70 -5.45 -12.52 -9.80
CA TRP A 70 -4.60 -11.43 -10.28
C TRP A 70 -3.14 -11.85 -10.41
N VAL A 71 -2.56 -12.47 -9.36
CA VAL A 71 -1.16 -12.96 -9.35
C VAL A 71 -0.90 -13.94 -10.50
N ARG A 72 -1.84 -14.86 -10.77
CA ARG A 72 -1.75 -15.81 -11.87
C ARG A 72 -1.83 -15.11 -13.23
N ALA A 73 -2.81 -14.23 -13.42
CA ALA A 73 -3.03 -13.51 -14.68
C ALA A 73 -1.78 -12.70 -15.06
N HIS A 74 -1.12 -12.09 -14.08
CA HIS A 74 0.07 -11.26 -14.27
C HIS A 74 1.39 -12.03 -14.18
N ARG A 75 1.36 -13.37 -14.02
CA ARG A 75 2.55 -14.25 -13.95
C ARG A 75 3.58 -13.77 -12.93
N VAL A 76 3.12 -13.30 -11.77
CA VAL A 76 4.00 -12.77 -10.73
C VAL A 76 4.66 -13.93 -9.98
N GLY A 77 5.99 -14.00 -10.02
CA GLY A 77 6.79 -14.97 -9.25
C GLY A 77 7.42 -14.39 -7.99
N VAL A 78 7.71 -13.09 -7.96
CA VAL A 78 8.19 -12.39 -6.76
C VAL A 78 7.15 -11.40 -6.30
N LEU A 79 6.55 -11.66 -5.16
CA LEU A 79 5.48 -10.85 -4.60
C LEU A 79 5.90 -10.28 -3.24
N GLU A 80 6.02 -8.96 -3.17
CA GLU A 80 6.10 -8.22 -1.91
C GLU A 80 4.67 -7.95 -1.41
N ILE A 81 4.42 -8.19 -0.13
CA ILE A 81 3.13 -7.94 0.50
C ILE A 81 3.37 -7.11 1.74
N LYS A 82 2.80 -5.91 1.76
CA LYS A 82 2.75 -5.03 2.93
C LYS A 82 1.31 -4.95 3.42
N LYS A 83 1.14 -4.76 4.73
CA LYS A 83 -0.19 -4.59 5.33
C LYS A 83 -0.19 -3.51 6.40
N ARG A 84 -1.35 -2.90 6.62
CA ARG A 84 -1.64 -2.10 7.82
C ARG A 84 -3.03 -2.41 8.33
N ALA A 85 -3.16 -2.54 9.65
CA ALA A 85 -4.44 -2.71 10.35
C ALA A 85 -5.33 -3.85 9.83
N LEU A 86 -4.74 -4.90 9.24
CA LEU A 86 -5.42 -6.15 8.88
C LEU A 86 -4.85 -7.32 9.67
N ASP A 87 -5.72 -8.20 10.13
CA ASP A 87 -5.36 -9.46 10.79
C ASP A 87 -5.13 -10.57 9.76
N LEU A 88 -3.97 -10.48 9.11
CA LEU A 88 -3.47 -11.50 8.19
C LEU A 88 -1.95 -11.55 8.29
N ASP A 89 -1.36 -12.71 8.04
CA ASP A 89 0.09 -12.86 7.94
C ASP A 89 0.53 -12.76 6.46
N PRO A 90 1.41 -11.81 6.08
CA PRO A 90 1.86 -11.65 4.71
C PRO A 90 2.55 -12.89 4.12
N ALA A 91 3.30 -13.65 4.93
CA ALA A 91 4.00 -14.83 4.45
C ALA A 91 3.03 -15.98 4.16
N GLN A 92 2.05 -16.21 5.04
CA GLN A 92 0.97 -17.16 4.83
C GLN A 92 0.10 -16.77 3.64
N LEU A 93 -0.27 -15.49 3.50
CA LEU A 93 -0.99 -15.01 2.34
C LEU A 93 -0.20 -15.30 1.07
N ARG A 94 1.08 -14.91 1.01
CA ARG A 94 1.96 -15.18 -0.15
C ARG A 94 2.00 -16.67 -0.50
N ARG A 95 2.11 -17.58 0.48
CA ARG A 95 2.06 -19.03 0.24
C ARG A 95 0.71 -19.46 -0.38
N ARG A 96 -0.41 -18.90 0.08
CA ARG A 96 -1.76 -19.18 -0.48
C ARG A 96 -1.93 -18.64 -1.90
N LEU A 97 -1.32 -17.51 -2.22
CA LEU A 97 -1.39 -16.91 -3.56
C LEU A 97 -0.57 -17.69 -4.61
N ARG A 98 0.43 -18.47 -4.18
CA ARG A 98 1.27 -19.33 -5.02
C ARG A 98 1.88 -18.57 -6.23
N PRO A 99 2.62 -17.47 -5.99
CA PRO A 99 3.24 -16.72 -7.08
C PRO A 99 4.18 -17.62 -7.88
N SER A 100 4.07 -17.55 -9.20
CA SER A 100 4.89 -18.27 -10.16
C SER A 100 4.98 -17.49 -11.46
N GLY A 101 6.19 -17.26 -11.96
CA GLY A 101 6.43 -16.59 -13.22
C GLY A 101 7.58 -15.59 -13.15
N PRO A 102 7.85 -14.88 -14.24
CA PRO A 102 9.03 -14.00 -14.34
C PRO A 102 8.82 -12.64 -13.67
N ASN A 103 7.58 -12.24 -13.40
CA ASN A 103 7.26 -10.87 -13.03
C ASN A 103 7.34 -10.63 -11.52
N ARG A 104 7.48 -9.35 -11.15
CA ARG A 104 7.52 -8.88 -9.77
C ARG A 104 6.38 -7.88 -9.52
N ALA A 105 5.80 -7.91 -8.33
CA ALA A 105 4.78 -6.95 -7.92
C ALA A 105 4.83 -6.69 -6.41
N THR A 106 4.30 -5.53 -5.99
CA THR A 106 4.08 -5.18 -4.59
C THR A 106 2.59 -4.96 -4.36
N LEU A 107 2.06 -5.58 -3.30
CA LEU A 107 0.70 -5.35 -2.82
C LEU A 107 0.74 -4.60 -1.49
N LEU A 108 -0.06 -3.54 -1.36
CA LEU A 108 -0.40 -2.93 -0.07
C LEU A 108 -1.81 -3.36 0.32
N LEU A 109 -2.00 -3.94 1.51
CA LEU A 109 -3.31 -4.31 2.01
C LEU A 109 -3.71 -3.41 3.19
N SER A 110 -4.92 -2.86 3.15
CA SER A 110 -5.39 -1.89 4.14
C SER A 110 -6.91 -1.86 4.27
N PRO A 111 -7.46 -1.59 5.46
CA PRO A 111 -8.83 -1.09 5.57
C PRO A 111 -8.95 0.27 4.89
N THR A 112 -10.07 0.47 4.22
CA THR A 112 -10.45 1.72 3.59
C THR A 112 -11.88 2.08 4.00
N THR A 113 -12.36 3.23 3.54
CA THR A 113 -13.79 3.59 3.60
C THR A 113 -14.70 2.58 2.85
N GLY A 114 -14.16 1.83 1.89
CA GLY A 114 -14.83 0.75 1.16
C GLY A 114 -14.56 -0.66 1.70
N GLY A 115 -14.06 -0.80 2.93
CA GLY A 115 -13.68 -2.08 3.52
C GLY A 115 -12.22 -2.47 3.24
N ALA A 116 -11.86 -3.73 3.43
CA ALA A 116 -10.49 -4.21 3.23
C ALA A 116 -10.15 -4.31 1.73
N ARG A 117 -9.14 -3.55 1.30
CA ARG A 117 -8.69 -3.49 -0.11
C ARG A 117 -7.22 -3.86 -0.23
N ALA A 118 -6.84 -4.26 -1.44
CA ALA A 118 -5.45 -4.46 -1.83
C ALA A 118 -5.12 -3.55 -3.01
N PHE A 119 -3.94 -2.95 -2.98
CA PHE A 119 -3.45 -2.06 -4.02
C PHE A 119 -2.23 -2.67 -4.68
N VAL A 120 -2.29 -2.86 -5.99
CA VAL A 120 -1.10 -3.12 -6.80
C VAL A 120 -0.38 -1.80 -6.96
N VAL A 121 0.88 -1.76 -6.55
CA VAL A 121 1.61 -0.50 -6.50
C VAL A 121 2.99 -0.57 -7.14
N ARG A 122 3.43 0.59 -7.65
CA ARG A 122 4.82 0.86 -7.97
C ARG A 122 5.41 1.76 -6.91
N ARG A 123 6.50 1.33 -6.28
CA ARG A 123 7.27 2.20 -5.38
C ARG A 123 7.97 3.28 -6.21
N LEU A 124 7.82 4.53 -5.82
CA LEU A 124 8.60 5.63 -6.40
C LEU A 124 10.01 5.60 -5.82
N GLU A 125 11.00 5.90 -6.66
CA GLU A 125 12.38 5.99 -6.21
C GLU A 125 12.51 7.12 -5.18
N ARG A 126 13.15 6.80 -4.06
CA ARG A 126 13.61 7.85 -3.15
C ARG A 126 14.83 8.49 -3.80
N PRO A 127 14.89 9.83 -3.91
CA PRO A 127 16.14 10.47 -4.27
C PRO A 127 17.23 10.01 -3.31
N ALA A 128 18.43 9.73 -3.83
CA ALA A 128 19.58 9.47 -3.00
C ALA A 128 19.82 10.66 -2.05
N PRO A 129 20.25 10.41 -0.81
CA PRO A 129 20.58 11.48 0.14
C PRO A 129 21.69 12.40 -0.39
#